data_AF-A0A257V563-F1
#
_entry.id   AF-A0A257V563-F1
#
_cell.length_a   1.000
_cell.length_b   1.000
_cell.length_c   1.000
_cell.angle_alpha   90.00
_cell.angle_beta   90.00
_cell.angle_gamma   90.00
#
_symmetry.space_group_name_H-M   'P 1'
#
loop_
_entity.id
_entity.type
_entity.pdbx_description
1 polymer ?
#
loop_
_entity_poly.entity_id
_entity_poly.type
_entity_poly.pdbx_seq_one_letter_code
_entity_poly.pdbx_strand_id
1 'polypeptide(L)'
;MTALTVTARGQVTFRKDVLRHLGIRPGDMIEVDKLPNGTVALRAARPAGSIDGFVGLLAGKTTKIATIEEMNEAMAAGWAGDP
;
A
#
# COMPACT_ATOMS: atom_id res chain seq x y z
N MET A 1 20.73 5.98 -7.12
CA MET A 1 20.52 7.22 -6.36
C MET A 1 20.17 8.30 -7.36
N THR A 2 19.04 8.98 -7.20
CA THR A 2 18.56 10.01 -8.14
C THR A 2 18.55 11.35 -7.41
N ALA A 3 19.29 12.34 -7.91
CA ALA A 3 19.26 13.70 -7.37
C ALA A 3 18.27 14.56 -8.16
N LEU A 4 17.53 15.42 -7.47
CA LEU A 4 16.58 16.37 -8.08
C LEU A 4 17.05 17.79 -7.77
N THR A 5 17.00 18.67 -8.77
CA THR A 5 17.30 20.08 -8.59
C THR A 5 16.06 20.83 -8.15
N VAL A 6 16.22 21.68 -7.14
CA VAL A 6 15.16 22.60 -6.70
C VAL A 6 15.04 23.74 -7.71
N THR A 7 13.83 23.95 -8.21
CA THR A 7 13.52 25.07 -9.12
C THR A 7 13.63 26.41 -8.37
N ALA A 8 13.69 27.52 -9.10
CA ALA A 8 13.70 28.87 -8.50
C ALA A 8 12.48 29.15 -7.61
N ARG A 9 11.38 28.40 -7.80
CA ARG A 9 10.16 28.49 -6.96
C ARG A 9 10.21 27.61 -5.71
N GLY A 10 11.33 26.94 -5.43
CA GLY A 10 11.46 26.04 -4.29
C GLY A 10 10.80 24.66 -4.49
N GLN A 11 10.43 24.29 -5.72
CA GLN A 11 9.79 23.01 -6.02
C GLN A 11 10.77 21.99 -6.60
N VAL A 12 10.56 20.71 -6.32
CA VAL A 12 11.21 19.59 -7.02
C VAL A 12 10.19 18.89 -7.92
N THR A 13 10.63 18.39 -9.08
CA THR A 13 9.76 17.67 -10.01
C THR A 13 10.16 16.20 -10.07
N PHE A 14 9.22 15.32 -9.76
CA PHE A 14 9.43 13.87 -9.89
C PHE A 14 9.26 13.43 -11.35
N ARG A 15 10.20 12.61 -11.82
CA ARG A 15 10.11 11.96 -13.12
C ARG A 15 9.11 10.78 -13.08
N LYS A 16 8.67 10.33 -14.25
CA LYS A 16 7.64 9.28 -14.40
C LYS A 16 8.00 7.97 -13.71
N ASP A 17 9.28 7.61 -13.67
CA ASP A 17 9.79 6.42 -12.98
C ASP A 17 9.58 6.50 -11.47
N VAL A 18 9.88 7.65 -10.85
CA VAL A 18 9.67 7.87 -9.41
C VAL A 18 8.19 7.86 -9.05
N LEU A 19 7.35 8.55 -9.83
CA LEU A 19 5.89 8.54 -9.62
C LEU A 19 5.32 7.13 -9.69
N ARG A 20 5.76 6.32 -10.66
CA ARG A 20 5.35 4.92 -10.80
C ARG A 20 5.81 4.06 -9.64
N HIS A 21 7.02 4.27 -9.15
CA HIS A 21 7.53 3.54 -7.98
C HIS A 21 6.71 3.83 -6.72
N LEU A 22 6.28 5.08 -6.55
CA LEU A 22 5.36 5.48 -5.48
C LEU A 22 3.90 5.06 -5.73
N GLY A 23 3.57 4.58 -6.92
CA GLY A 23 2.21 4.19 -7.31
C GLY A 23 1.25 5.36 -7.54
N ILE A 24 1.78 6.55 -7.84
CA ILE A 24 1.03 7.81 -7.93
C ILE A 24 0.66 8.12 -9.39
N ARG A 25 -0.59 8.55 -9.62
CA ARG A 25 -1.11 9.04 -10.90
C ARG A 25 -1.41 10.54 -10.85
N PRO A 26 -1.55 11.22 -12.00
CA PRO A 26 -2.02 12.60 -12.02
C PRO A 26 -3.36 12.75 -11.29
N GLY A 27 -3.43 13.66 -10.32
CA GLY A 27 -4.60 13.87 -9.46
C GLY A 27 -4.52 13.21 -8.08
N ASP A 28 -3.60 12.26 -7.89
CA ASP A 28 -3.37 11.66 -6.58
C ASP A 28 -2.57 12.61 -5.66
N MET A 29 -2.75 12.44 -4.36
CA MET A 29 -2.04 13.20 -3.34
C MET A 29 -0.81 12.43 -2.83
N ILE A 30 0.19 13.17 -2.37
CA ILE A 30 1.42 12.64 -1.75
C ILE A 30 1.44 13.11 -0.30
N GLU A 31 1.63 12.20 0.63
CA GLU A 31 1.91 12.53 2.02
C GLU A 31 3.41 12.68 2.25
N VAL A 32 3.76 13.67 3.07
CA VAL A 32 5.15 14.01 3.41
C VAL A 32 5.29 13.95 4.92
N ASP A 33 6.00 12.95 5.42
CA ASP A 33 6.31 12.81 6.83
C ASP A 33 7.73 13.33 7.09
N LYS A 34 7.86 14.31 7.99
CA LYS A 34 9.16 14.83 8.43
C LYS A 34 9.76 13.90 9.46
N LEU A 35 10.97 13.44 9.18
CA LEU A 35 11.74 12.55 10.06
C LEU A 35 12.92 13.32 10.67
N PRO A 36 13.55 12.79 11.73
CA PRO A 36 14.80 13.34 12.26
C PRO A 36 15.91 13.43 11.19
N ASN A 37 16.94 14.21 11.48
CA ASN A 37 18.12 14.40 10.62
C ASN A 37 17.84 15.07 9.27
N GLY A 38 16.76 15.86 9.17
CA GLY A 38 16.43 16.60 7.94
C GLY A 38 15.94 15.69 6.79
N THR A 39 15.46 14.49 7.12
CA THR A 39 14.93 13.55 6.13
C THR A 39 13.41 13.66 6.03
N VAL A 40 12.86 13.28 4.88
CA VAL A 40 11.43 13.17 4.66
C VAL A 40 11.10 11.83 4.04
N ALA A 41 10.01 11.21 4.50
CA ALA A 41 9.41 10.07 3.83
C ALA A 41 8.26 10.55 2.94
N LEU A 42 8.21 10.05 1.71
CA LEU A 42 7.16 10.34 0.75
C LEU A 42 6.38 9.07 0.47
N ARG A 43 5.05 9.14 0.53
CA ARG A 43 4.16 8.04 0.18
C ARG A 43 2.94 8.54 -0.57
N ALA A 44 2.37 7.70 -1.42
CA ALA A 44 1.04 7.96 -1.96
C ALA A 44 0.05 8.10 -0.80
N ALA A 45 -0.74 9.18 -0.81
CA ALA A 45 -1.84 9.33 0.12
C ALA A 45 -2.83 8.20 -0.14
N ARG A 46 -2.99 7.32 0.84
CA ARG A 46 -4.02 6.28 0.77
C ARG A 46 -5.22 6.80 1.54
N PRO A 47 -6.44 6.69 1.01
CA PRO A 47 -7.61 6.89 1.86
C PRO A 47 -7.45 5.99 3.08
N ALA A 48 -7.78 6.52 4.26
CA ALA A 48 -7.79 5.73 5.47
C ALA A 48 -8.83 4.62 5.30
N GLY A 49 -8.38 3.46 4.84
CA GLY A 49 -9.19 2.25 4.85
C GLY A 49 -9.43 1.91 6.31
N SER A 50 -10.69 1.90 6.74
CA SER A 50 -11.02 1.34 8.05
C SER A 50 -11.11 -0.17 7.95
N ILE A 51 -10.62 -0.86 8.99
CA ILE A 51 -10.86 -2.30 9.16
C ILE A 51 -12.36 -2.61 9.23
N ASP A 52 -13.21 -1.61 9.53
CA ASP A 52 -14.67 -1.75 9.55
C ASP A 52 -15.23 -2.27 8.22
N GLY A 53 -14.61 -1.95 7.08
CA GLY A 53 -15.02 -2.49 5.78
C GLY A 53 -14.62 -3.95 5.55
N PHE A 54 -13.73 -4.48 6.38
CA PHE A 54 -13.24 -5.85 6.34
C PHE A 54 -13.93 -6.74 7.38
N VAL A 55 -14.24 -6.20 8.56
CA VAL A 55 -14.96 -6.94 9.61
C VAL A 55 -16.34 -7.36 9.10
N GLY A 56 -16.62 -8.66 9.13
CA GLY A 56 -17.90 -9.20 8.66
C GLY A 56 -18.03 -9.32 7.13
N LEU A 57 -16.94 -9.18 6.36
CA LEU A 57 -16.95 -9.33 4.90
C LEU A 57 -17.59 -10.65 4.42
N LEU A 58 -17.46 -11.71 5.23
CA LEU A 58 -18.01 -13.05 4.98
C LEU A 58 -19.31 -13.35 5.76
N ALA A 59 -19.83 -12.40 6.54
CA ALA A 59 -21.06 -12.58 7.29
C ALA A 59 -22.23 -12.90 6.33
N GLY A 60 -22.95 -13.99 6.61
CA GLY A 60 -24.06 -14.45 5.77
C GLY A 60 -23.66 -15.03 4.41
N LYS A 61 -22.37 -15.02 4.04
CA LYS A 61 -21.89 -15.62 2.78
C LYS A 61 -21.44 -17.07 2.95
N THR A 62 -21.17 -17.49 4.19
CA THR A 62 -20.77 -18.87 4.49
C THR A 62 -21.15 -19.24 5.91
N THR A 63 -21.48 -20.51 6.11
CA THR A 63 -21.64 -21.15 7.42
C THR A 63 -20.46 -22.07 7.75
N LYS A 64 -19.46 -22.18 6.85
CA LYS A 64 -18.28 -23.03 7.07
C LYS A 64 -17.43 -22.44 8.19
N ILE A 65 -17.22 -23.23 9.23
CA ILE A 65 -16.26 -22.97 10.30
C ILE A 65 -15.04 -23.84 9.99
N ALA A 66 -13.93 -23.21 9.64
CA ALA A 66 -12.71 -23.93 9.28
C ALA A 66 -12.00 -24.48 10.53
N THR A 67 -11.57 -25.75 10.49
CA THR A 67 -10.67 -26.28 11.53
C THR A 67 -9.24 -25.80 11.29
N ILE A 68 -8.37 -25.97 12.28
CA ILE A 68 -6.94 -25.62 12.16
C ILE A 68 -6.29 -26.45 11.05
N GLU A 69 -6.66 -27.73 10.91
CA GLU A 69 -6.18 -28.59 9.83
C GLU A 69 -6.57 -28.04 8.46
N GLU A 70 -7.84 -27.68 8.25
CA GLU A 70 -8.32 -27.11 6.98
C GLU A 70 -7.63 -25.77 6.66
N MET A 71 -7.35 -24.96 7.68
CA MET A 71 -6.59 -23.71 7.51
C MET A 71 -5.15 -23.99 7.08
N ASN A 72 -4.50 -24.98 7.69
CA ASN A 72 -3.13 -25.37 7.35
C ASN A 72 -3.02 -25.94 5.94
N GLU A 73 -3.97 -26.78 5.53
CA GLU A 73 -4.06 -27.30 4.17
C GLU A 73 -4.25 -26.17 3.15
N ALA A 74 -5.17 -25.23 3.42
CA ALA A 74 -5.38 -24.08 2.54
C ALA A 74 -4.15 -23.18 2.43
N MET A 75 -3.42 -22.95 3.54
CA MET A 75 -2.17 -22.20 3.52
C MET A 75 -1.08 -22.91 2.69
N ALA A 76 -0.96 -24.23 2.84
CA ALA A 76 0.02 -25.02 2.08
C ALA A 76 -0.30 -25.03 0.58
N ALA A 77 -1.57 -25.24 0.21
CA ALA A 77 -2.02 -25.19 -1.18
C ALA A 77 -1.77 -23.81 -1.81
N GLY A 78 -2.13 -22.74 -1.09
CA GLY A 78 -1.89 -21.37 -1.55
C GLY A 78 -0.41 -21.04 -1.73
N TRP A 79 0.47 -21.56 -0.87
CA TRP A 79 1.93 -21.42 -1.04
C TRP A 79 2.47 -22.18 -2.25
N ALA A 80 1.93 -23.38 -2.51
CA ALA A 80 2.30 -24.19 -3.67
C ALA A 80 1.79 -23.63 -5.00
N GLY A 81 0.85 -22.68 -4.97
CA GLY A 81 0.17 -22.16 -6.15
C GLY A 81 -0.87 -23.13 -6.71
N ASP A 82 -1.33 -24.08 -5.89
CA ASP A 82 -2.46 -24.93 -6.25
C ASP A 82 -3.76 -24.10 -6.24
N PRO A 83 -4.66 -24.32 -7.21
CA PRO A 83 -5.89 -23.55 -7.37
C PRO A 83 -6.91 -23.76 -6.25
#